data_AF-A0A2N5ULZ4-F1
#
_entry.id   AF-A0A2N5ULZ4-F1
#
_cell.length_a   1.000
_cell.length_b   1.000
_cell.length_c   1.000
_cell.angle_alpha   90.00
_cell.angle_beta   90.00
_cell.angle_gamma   90.00
#
_symmetry.space_group_name_H-M   'P 1'
#
loop_
_entity.id
_entity.type
_entity.pdbx_description
1 polymer ?
#
loop_
_entity_poly.entity_id
_entity_poly.type
_entity_poly.pdbx_seq_one_letter_code
_entity_poly.pdbx_strand_id
1 'polypeptide(L)'
;MWTIEGHFRDPDAVSNSNAEVYPQERWLRPERVYSIGRDVVNDFSRLGPKNLSRYHSIALDAGPHLLDDPPNLAEKPKRYSLTLTNHSAKDLFLTRTGSSEIIIKSESHIPIEPDDKIALTDSASEAADSTNDSICFRWHQVNICFSQLKPDKRKSTQDASQDAGFSFSISRFTSDHHTHFLPTPLTLTLPIGYALVKNIQFITHTWLELLVEAIRIDTPKKKKRTPQASKKAVEDEQVYQQRCQVITSLNQSAAKGFSNLEKDFKNWGKLVLFKEKEGMPEALKSWLQDPLKLNPNPARKELFADLSVILLANEKNDDYSPIEEIIRAGSGQIVVHTSLPLDESLPFRQQVKNLWPQTSHSVYRILMGTHDFISSTDCKDPAVRTVHDLLHAISDVDKFRLAESTDYHEVVKGSGHSNKT
;
A
#
# COMPACT_ATOMS: atom_id res chain seq x y z
N MET A 1 -6.58 -2.95 -3.17
CA MET A 1 -6.85 -3.37 -4.57
C MET A 1 -6.40 -4.80 -4.76
N TRP A 2 -7.26 -5.66 -5.28
CA TRP A 2 -6.93 -7.05 -5.62
C TRP A 2 -6.27 -7.13 -7.00
N THR A 3 -5.26 -7.97 -7.12
CA THR A 3 -4.69 -8.40 -8.40
C THR A 3 -4.71 -9.91 -8.52
N ILE A 4 -4.79 -10.36 -9.76
CA ILE A 4 -4.64 -11.75 -10.16
C ILE A 4 -3.42 -11.87 -11.05
N GLU A 5 -2.54 -12.81 -10.72
CA GLU A 5 -1.33 -13.12 -11.47
C GLU A 5 -1.39 -14.57 -11.94
N GLY A 6 -1.09 -14.80 -13.22
CA GLY A 6 -1.07 -16.14 -13.78
C GLY A 6 -0.78 -16.15 -15.28
N HIS A 7 -0.74 -17.35 -15.82
CA HIS A 7 -0.57 -17.59 -17.25
C HIS A 7 -1.94 -17.52 -17.94
N PHE A 8 -2.24 -16.39 -18.57
CA PHE A 8 -3.49 -16.15 -19.29
C PHE A 8 -3.24 -15.84 -20.77
N ARG A 9 -4.24 -16.07 -21.62
CA ARG A 9 -4.25 -15.56 -22.99
C ARG A 9 -4.52 -14.05 -23.02
N ASP A 10 -4.08 -13.38 -24.08
CA ASP A 10 -4.40 -11.98 -24.32
C ASP A 10 -5.94 -11.80 -24.47
N PRO A 11 -6.59 -10.95 -23.66
CA PRO A 11 -8.02 -10.65 -23.81
C PRO A 11 -8.36 -9.95 -25.13
N ASP A 12 -7.40 -9.27 -25.77
CA ASP A 12 -7.59 -8.56 -27.04
C ASP A 12 -7.19 -9.43 -28.27
N ALA A 13 -6.72 -10.66 -28.07
CA ALA A 13 -6.43 -11.58 -29.17
C ALA A 13 -7.71 -11.93 -29.94
N VAL A 14 -7.79 -11.49 -31.20
CA VAL A 14 -8.93 -11.73 -32.10
C VAL A 14 -9.05 -13.23 -32.41
N SER A 15 -9.98 -13.90 -31.72
CA SER A 15 -10.57 -15.21 -32.03
C SER A 15 -9.67 -16.26 -32.71
N ASN A 16 -8.40 -16.31 -32.36
CA ASN A 16 -7.49 -17.36 -32.79
C ASN A 16 -7.36 -18.35 -31.64
N SER A 17 -7.82 -19.58 -31.86
CA SER A 17 -7.68 -20.69 -30.89
C SER A 17 -6.23 -21.01 -30.51
N ASN A 18 -5.27 -20.43 -31.25
CA ASN A 18 -3.82 -20.57 -31.06
C ASN A 18 -3.21 -19.36 -30.32
N ALA A 19 -4.01 -18.51 -29.68
CA ALA A 19 -3.48 -17.38 -28.92
C ALA A 19 -2.55 -17.88 -27.80
N GLU A 20 -1.33 -17.32 -27.79
CA GLU A 20 -0.28 -17.65 -26.82
C GLU A 20 -0.72 -17.29 -25.39
N VAL A 21 -0.26 -18.09 -24.43
CA VAL A 21 -0.46 -17.86 -23.01
C VAL A 21 0.84 -17.27 -22.46
N TYR A 22 0.74 -16.19 -21.69
CA TYR A 22 1.91 -15.52 -21.11
C TYR A 22 1.61 -15.05 -19.68
N PRO A 23 2.66 -14.79 -18.87
CA PRO A 23 2.49 -14.26 -17.53
C PRO A 23 1.86 -12.86 -17.56
N GLN A 24 0.67 -12.76 -16.97
CA GLN A 24 -0.08 -11.52 -16.82
C GLN A 24 -0.39 -11.28 -15.35
N GLU A 25 -0.35 -10.01 -14.95
CA GLU A 25 -0.91 -9.52 -13.71
C GLU A 25 -2.02 -8.53 -14.08
N ARG A 26 -3.19 -8.65 -13.46
CA ARG A 26 -4.37 -7.86 -13.80
C ARG A 26 -5.09 -7.40 -12.53
N TRP A 27 -5.55 -6.15 -12.52
CA TRP A 27 -6.38 -5.64 -11.44
C TRP A 27 -7.79 -6.21 -11.50
N LEU A 28 -8.35 -6.53 -10.34
CA LEU A 28 -9.74 -6.97 -10.17
C LEU A 28 -10.57 -5.83 -9.61
N ARG A 29 -11.37 -5.20 -10.46
CA ARG A 29 -12.29 -4.12 -10.12
C ARG A 29 -13.36 -4.58 -9.13
N PRO A 30 -13.68 -3.77 -8.10
CA PRO A 30 -14.87 -3.99 -7.26
C PRO A 30 -16.15 -4.14 -8.09
N GLU A 31 -17.10 -4.89 -7.53
CA GLU A 31 -18.42 -5.21 -8.13
C GLU A 31 -18.38 -5.90 -9.50
N ARG A 32 -17.23 -6.47 -9.87
CA ARG A 32 -17.06 -7.19 -11.13
C ARG A 32 -16.97 -8.69 -10.89
N VAL A 33 -17.76 -9.41 -11.68
CA VAL A 33 -17.66 -10.86 -11.80
C VAL A 33 -16.85 -11.18 -13.04
N TYR A 34 -15.75 -11.90 -12.84
CA TYR A 34 -14.87 -12.38 -13.90
C TYR A 34 -15.04 -13.87 -14.14
N SER A 35 -14.81 -14.30 -15.37
CA SER A 35 -14.83 -15.71 -15.76
C SER A 35 -13.43 -16.30 -15.90
N ILE A 36 -13.21 -17.47 -15.31
CA ILE A 36 -12.01 -18.29 -15.50
C ILE A 36 -12.41 -19.55 -16.25
N GLY A 37 -11.71 -19.87 -17.35
CA GLY A 37 -12.02 -21.03 -18.19
C GLY A 37 -11.01 -21.26 -19.31
N ARG A 38 -11.26 -22.27 -20.15
CA ARG A 38 -10.31 -22.62 -21.23
C ARG A 38 -10.51 -21.91 -22.56
N ASP A 39 -11.70 -21.41 -22.85
CA ASP A 39 -11.95 -20.73 -24.13
C ASP A 39 -11.55 -19.26 -24.05
N VAL A 40 -11.22 -18.68 -25.21
CA VAL A 40 -10.82 -17.26 -25.37
C VAL A 40 -11.92 -16.27 -25.00
N VAL A 41 -13.14 -16.75 -24.76
CA VAL A 41 -14.28 -15.91 -24.35
C VAL A 41 -14.27 -15.56 -22.86
N ASN A 42 -13.51 -16.31 -22.04
CA ASN A 42 -13.42 -16.03 -20.61
C ASN A 42 -12.46 -14.86 -20.36
N ASP A 43 -12.72 -14.07 -19.32
CA ASP A 43 -11.87 -12.94 -18.92
C ASP A 43 -10.44 -13.40 -18.61
N PHE A 44 -10.31 -14.57 -17.97
CA PHE A 44 -9.05 -15.25 -17.66
C PHE A 44 -9.01 -16.61 -18.36
N SER A 45 -8.55 -16.60 -19.60
CA SER A 45 -8.46 -17.80 -20.45
C SER A 45 -7.13 -18.53 -20.28
N ARG A 46 -7.17 -19.86 -20.08
CA ARG A 46 -5.98 -20.72 -19.91
C ARG A 46 -6.01 -21.95 -20.82
N LEU A 47 -4.86 -22.56 -21.11
CA LEU A 47 -4.79 -23.78 -21.93
C LEU A 47 -5.16 -25.06 -21.14
N GLY A 48 -4.86 -25.09 -19.84
CA GLY A 48 -5.15 -26.20 -18.93
C GLY A 48 -5.62 -25.71 -17.56
N PRO A 49 -5.96 -26.64 -16.66
CA PRO A 49 -6.04 -28.11 -16.84
C PRO A 49 -7.21 -28.57 -17.74
N LYS A 50 -7.21 -29.81 -18.23
CA LYS A 50 -8.25 -30.30 -19.16
C LYS A 50 -9.62 -30.45 -18.48
N ASN A 51 -9.64 -30.67 -17.17
CA ASN A 51 -10.85 -30.70 -16.35
C ASN A 51 -11.50 -29.32 -16.18
N LEU A 52 -10.77 -28.21 -16.39
CA LEU A 52 -11.35 -26.87 -16.41
C LEU A 52 -12.36 -26.79 -17.56
N SER A 53 -13.58 -26.35 -17.28
CA SER A 53 -14.56 -26.22 -18.36
C SER A 53 -14.15 -25.13 -19.34
N ARG A 54 -14.59 -25.30 -20.58
CA ARG A 54 -14.36 -24.34 -21.67
C ARG A 54 -15.02 -23.00 -21.40
N TYR A 55 -16.25 -23.03 -20.88
CA TYR A 55 -17.07 -21.85 -20.67
C TYR A 55 -17.41 -21.69 -19.19
N HIS A 56 -17.13 -20.50 -18.64
CA HIS A 56 -17.79 -19.89 -17.49
C HIS A 56 -17.99 -20.77 -16.25
N SER A 57 -17.11 -21.74 -15.98
CA SER A 57 -17.30 -22.67 -14.84
C SER A 57 -16.90 -22.08 -13.51
N ILE A 58 -16.00 -21.10 -13.51
CA ILE A 58 -15.53 -20.48 -12.30
C ILE A 58 -15.78 -18.99 -12.45
N ALA A 59 -16.60 -18.45 -11.55
CA ALA A 59 -16.75 -17.02 -11.38
C ALA A 59 -15.80 -16.55 -10.28
N LEU A 60 -15.07 -15.48 -10.56
CA LEU A 60 -14.29 -14.76 -9.58
C LEU A 60 -15.04 -13.46 -9.29
N ASP A 61 -15.67 -13.39 -8.14
CA ASP A 61 -16.49 -12.26 -7.72
C ASP A 61 -15.68 -11.35 -6.80
N ALA A 62 -15.33 -10.18 -7.33
CA ALA A 62 -14.77 -9.08 -6.58
C ALA A 62 -15.95 -8.27 -6.02
N GLY A 63 -16.24 -8.46 -4.74
CA GLY A 63 -17.39 -7.83 -4.08
C GLY A 63 -17.31 -6.29 -4.06
N PRO A 64 -18.37 -5.63 -3.58
CA PRO A 64 -18.41 -4.17 -3.51
C PRO A 64 -17.37 -3.62 -2.55
N HIS A 65 -16.76 -2.48 -2.92
CA HIS A 65 -15.96 -1.71 -1.99
C HIS A 65 -16.86 -0.73 -1.24
N LEU A 66 -17.42 -1.22 -0.13
CA LEU A 66 -18.34 -0.45 0.70
C LEU A 66 -17.56 0.60 1.53
N LEU A 67 -17.74 1.86 1.15
CA LEU A 67 -17.35 3.02 1.94
C LEU A 67 -18.61 3.66 2.50
N ASP A 68 -18.54 4.17 3.74
CA ASP A 68 -19.63 4.94 4.34
C ASP A 68 -19.99 6.15 3.46
N ASP A 69 -21.26 6.54 3.44
CA ASP A 69 -21.73 7.79 2.83
C ASP A 69 -22.44 8.64 3.90
N PRO A 70 -21.84 9.76 4.36
CA PRO A 70 -20.55 10.31 3.94
C PRO A 70 -19.35 9.49 4.45
N PRO A 71 -18.17 9.58 3.81
CA PRO A 71 -17.02 8.76 4.13
C PRO A 71 -16.48 9.10 5.52
N ASN A 72 -16.36 8.09 6.38
CA ASN A 72 -15.69 8.21 7.65
C ASN A 72 -14.17 8.20 7.45
N LEU A 73 -13.57 9.38 7.42
CA LEU A 73 -12.13 9.56 7.17
C LEU A 73 -11.23 9.01 8.29
N ALA A 74 -11.80 8.65 9.44
CA ALA A 74 -11.09 8.00 10.54
C ALA A 74 -11.19 6.47 10.50
N GLU A 75 -12.00 5.91 9.59
CA GLU A 75 -12.18 4.48 9.49
C GLU A 75 -10.92 3.81 8.92
N LYS A 76 -10.62 2.62 9.45
CA LYS A 76 -9.51 1.82 8.92
C LYS A 76 -9.83 1.38 7.49
N PRO A 77 -8.83 1.37 6.59
CA PRO A 77 -9.03 0.91 5.22
C PRO A 77 -9.63 -0.50 5.17
N LYS A 78 -10.66 -0.66 4.34
CA LYS A 78 -11.39 -1.93 4.19
C LYS A 78 -10.92 -2.66 2.93
N ARG A 79 -10.71 -3.97 3.05
CA ARG A 79 -10.52 -4.86 1.91
C ARG A 79 -11.89 -5.26 1.36
N TYR A 80 -12.13 -5.12 0.05
CA TYR A 80 -13.32 -5.72 -0.55
C TYR A 80 -13.13 -7.24 -0.69
N SER A 81 -14.22 -8.00 -0.57
CA SER A 81 -14.14 -9.46 -0.63
C SER A 81 -13.77 -9.94 -2.02
N LEU A 82 -13.08 -11.07 -2.08
CA LEU A 82 -12.83 -11.79 -3.31
C LEU A 82 -13.25 -13.23 -3.08
N THR A 83 -14.13 -13.75 -3.94
CA THR A 83 -14.63 -15.13 -3.83
C THR A 83 -14.51 -15.86 -5.15
N LEU A 84 -14.24 -17.15 -5.06
CA LEU A 84 -14.18 -18.05 -6.21
C LEU A 84 -15.34 -19.04 -6.12
N THR A 85 -16.23 -18.98 -7.10
CA THR A 85 -17.49 -19.73 -7.12
C THR A 85 -17.46 -20.75 -8.25
N ASN A 86 -17.76 -22.01 -7.91
CA ASN A 86 -17.85 -23.09 -8.89
C ASN A 86 -19.28 -23.21 -9.44
N HIS A 87 -19.45 -22.91 -10.72
CA HIS A 87 -20.71 -23.06 -11.46
C HIS A 87 -20.73 -24.31 -12.35
N SER A 88 -19.71 -25.17 -12.25
CA SER A 88 -19.73 -26.48 -12.87
C SER A 88 -20.67 -27.41 -12.10
N ALA A 89 -21.35 -28.31 -12.82
CA ALA A 89 -22.08 -29.44 -12.23
C ALA A 89 -21.17 -30.50 -11.58
N LYS A 90 -19.85 -30.30 -11.65
CA LYS A 90 -18.84 -31.16 -11.02
C LYS A 90 -18.07 -30.37 -9.98
N ASP A 91 -17.72 -31.06 -8.90
CA ASP A 91 -16.80 -30.53 -7.90
C ASP A 91 -15.45 -30.20 -8.53
N LEU A 92 -14.88 -29.09 -8.07
CA LEU A 92 -13.61 -28.58 -8.54
C LEU A 92 -12.56 -28.88 -7.47
N PHE A 93 -11.54 -29.63 -7.86
CA PHE A 93 -10.40 -29.98 -7.01
C PHE A 93 -9.28 -29.00 -7.29
N LEU A 94 -8.91 -28.23 -6.26
CA LEU A 94 -7.91 -27.19 -6.30
C LEU A 94 -6.84 -27.47 -5.26
N THR A 95 -5.63 -26.97 -5.48
CA THR A 95 -4.60 -26.98 -4.44
C THR A 95 -4.22 -25.56 -4.07
N ARG A 96 -4.33 -25.22 -2.78
CA ARG A 96 -3.83 -23.95 -2.25
C ARG A 96 -2.41 -24.18 -1.70
N THR A 97 -1.42 -23.45 -2.21
CA THR A 97 -0.02 -23.62 -1.79
C THR A 97 0.13 -23.38 -0.29
N GLY A 98 0.73 -24.33 0.44
CA GLY A 98 0.85 -24.28 1.91
C GLY A 98 -0.36 -24.84 2.67
N SER A 99 -1.40 -25.30 1.98
CA SER A 99 -2.61 -25.93 2.52
C SER A 99 -2.83 -27.31 1.89
N SER A 100 -3.78 -28.05 2.47
CA SER A 100 -4.41 -29.23 1.86
C SER A 100 -5.27 -28.88 0.64
N GLU A 101 -5.64 -29.92 -0.12
CA GLU A 101 -6.59 -29.89 -1.23
C GLU A 101 -7.88 -29.14 -0.85
N ILE A 102 -8.33 -28.26 -1.74
CA ILE A 102 -9.59 -27.53 -1.64
C ILE A 102 -10.56 -28.14 -2.64
N ILE A 103 -11.70 -28.61 -2.13
CA ILE A 103 -12.80 -29.08 -2.95
C ILE A 103 -13.87 -27.99 -2.94
N ILE A 104 -14.05 -27.31 -4.07
CA ILE A 104 -15.19 -26.43 -4.26
C ILE A 104 -16.32 -27.26 -4.85
N LYS A 105 -17.27 -27.61 -3.99
CA LYS A 105 -18.48 -28.32 -4.41
C LYS A 105 -19.19 -27.52 -5.51
N SER A 106 -19.91 -28.23 -6.36
CA SER A 106 -20.84 -27.60 -7.30
C SER A 106 -21.69 -26.54 -6.59
N GLU A 107 -21.81 -25.35 -7.19
CA GLU A 107 -22.58 -24.20 -6.70
C GLU A 107 -22.09 -23.58 -5.39
N SER A 108 -20.94 -24.02 -4.88
CA SER A 108 -20.32 -23.45 -3.68
C SER A 108 -19.28 -22.39 -4.03
N HIS A 109 -19.00 -21.53 -3.06
CA HIS A 109 -17.97 -20.50 -3.15
C HIS A 109 -16.94 -20.67 -2.04
N ILE A 110 -15.72 -20.21 -2.31
CA ILE A 110 -14.68 -20.08 -1.29
C ILE A 110 -14.18 -18.63 -1.24
N PRO A 111 -13.88 -18.10 -0.04
CA PRO A 111 -13.18 -16.83 0.06
C PRO A 111 -11.71 -16.98 -0.35
N ILE A 112 -11.21 -15.96 -1.02
CA ILE A 112 -9.80 -15.79 -1.37
C ILE A 112 -9.15 -14.87 -0.34
N GLU A 113 -8.02 -15.33 0.20
CA GLU A 113 -7.18 -14.55 1.10
C GLU A 113 -5.95 -13.99 0.37
N PRO A 114 -5.34 -12.90 0.88
CA PRO A 114 -4.17 -12.30 0.28
C PRO A 114 -3.03 -13.28 0.19
N ASP A 115 -2.33 -13.24 -0.94
CA ASP A 115 -1.20 -14.12 -1.27
C ASP A 115 -1.60 -15.60 -1.44
N ASP A 116 -2.90 -15.89 -1.53
CA ASP A 116 -3.40 -17.19 -1.94
C ASP A 116 -2.83 -17.56 -3.31
N LYS A 117 -2.28 -18.77 -3.39
CA LYS A 117 -1.84 -19.38 -4.64
C LYS A 117 -2.67 -20.63 -4.88
N ILE A 118 -3.46 -20.61 -5.95
CA ILE A 118 -4.38 -21.68 -6.31
C ILE A 118 -3.88 -22.34 -7.59
N ALA A 119 -3.47 -23.61 -7.48
CA ALA A 119 -3.22 -24.46 -8.63
C ALA A 119 -4.53 -25.12 -9.06
N LEU A 120 -4.83 -25.01 -10.36
CA LEU A 120 -5.88 -25.77 -11.02
C LEU A 120 -5.21 -27.06 -11.53
N THR A 121 -5.37 -28.20 -10.86
CA THR A 121 -4.68 -29.46 -11.22
C THR A 121 -5.66 -30.53 -11.70
N ASP A 122 -5.21 -31.43 -12.58
CA ASP A 122 -6.00 -32.60 -13.01
C ASP A 122 -5.94 -33.74 -11.97
N SER A 123 -4.93 -33.75 -11.06
CA SER A 123 -4.81 -34.69 -9.93
C SER A 123 -4.00 -34.13 -8.74
N ALA A 124 -4.23 -34.64 -7.53
CA ALA A 124 -3.51 -34.21 -6.31
C ALA A 124 -1.99 -34.53 -6.34
N SER A 125 -1.56 -35.52 -7.13
CA SER A 125 -0.16 -35.92 -7.28
C SER A 125 0.67 -34.99 -8.18
N GLU A 126 0.05 -34.20 -9.05
CA GLU A 126 0.72 -33.23 -9.93
C GLU A 126 0.91 -31.87 -9.27
N ALA A 127 0.23 -31.61 -8.15
CA ALA A 127 0.27 -30.34 -7.44
C ALA A 127 1.62 -30.03 -6.77
N ALA A 128 2.46 -31.05 -6.55
CA ALA A 128 3.77 -30.90 -5.93
C ALA A 128 4.80 -30.24 -6.88
N ASP A 129 4.65 -30.39 -8.19
CA ASP A 129 5.55 -29.83 -9.23
C ASP A 129 4.96 -28.60 -9.95
N SER A 130 3.74 -28.15 -9.59
CA SER A 130 2.93 -27.21 -10.38
C SER A 130 3.11 -25.72 -10.05
N THR A 131 4.22 -25.30 -9.43
CA THR A 131 4.44 -23.88 -9.07
C THR A 131 4.39 -22.93 -10.28
N ASN A 132 4.61 -23.44 -11.49
CA ASN A 132 4.54 -22.65 -12.72
C ASN A 132 3.12 -22.45 -13.28
N ASP A 133 2.11 -23.21 -12.81
CA ASP A 133 0.73 -23.14 -13.34
C ASP A 133 -0.31 -22.74 -12.26
N SER A 134 0.13 -22.14 -11.17
CA SER A 134 -0.74 -21.54 -10.15
C SER A 134 -1.22 -20.14 -10.51
N ILE A 135 -2.43 -19.80 -10.07
CA ILE A 135 -2.95 -18.43 -10.04
C ILE A 135 -2.64 -17.85 -8.66
N CYS A 136 -1.99 -16.70 -8.62
CA CYS A 136 -1.70 -15.98 -7.39
C CYS A 136 -2.67 -14.79 -7.26
N PHE A 137 -3.24 -14.61 -6.07
CA PHE A 137 -4.11 -13.48 -5.75
C PHE A 137 -3.41 -12.59 -4.74
N ARG A 138 -3.16 -11.33 -5.08
CA ARG A 138 -2.46 -10.40 -4.19
C ARG A 138 -3.35 -9.25 -3.80
N TRP A 139 -3.25 -8.81 -2.55
CA TRP A 139 -3.87 -7.58 -2.09
C TRP A 139 -2.83 -6.47 -1.98
N HIS A 140 -2.97 -5.45 -2.83
CA HIS A 140 -2.17 -4.24 -2.76
C HIS A 140 -2.88 -3.17 -1.94
N GLN A 141 -2.31 -2.78 -0.80
CA GLN A 141 -2.84 -1.71 0.02
C GLN A 141 -2.58 -0.35 -0.65
N VAL A 142 -3.66 0.30 -1.10
CA VAL A 142 -3.63 1.67 -1.62
C VAL A 142 -4.50 2.52 -0.71
N ASN A 143 -3.85 3.19 0.24
CA ASN A 143 -4.48 3.99 1.28
C ASN A 143 -3.87 5.38 1.23
N ILE A 144 -4.60 6.33 0.67
CA ILE A 144 -4.10 7.66 0.34
C ILE A 144 -4.46 8.63 1.48
N CYS A 145 -3.45 9.24 2.10
CA CYS A 145 -3.66 10.39 2.97
C CYS A 145 -3.57 11.68 2.14
N PHE A 146 -4.62 12.49 2.17
CA PHE A 146 -4.59 13.85 1.64
C PHE A 146 -4.24 14.80 2.78
N SER A 147 -3.18 15.61 2.64
CA SER A 147 -2.93 16.65 3.65
C SER A 147 -4.05 17.69 3.68
N GLN A 148 -4.60 17.97 2.49
CA GLN A 148 -5.74 18.83 2.27
C GLN A 148 -6.52 18.30 1.06
N LEU A 149 -7.85 18.23 1.19
CA LEU A 149 -8.75 17.92 0.09
C LEU A 149 -9.94 18.88 0.15
N LYS A 150 -10.14 19.63 -0.94
CA LYS A 150 -11.23 20.60 -1.02
C LYS A 150 -12.59 19.88 -0.92
N PRO A 151 -13.59 20.45 -0.21
CA PRO A 151 -14.88 19.79 -0.01
C PRO A 151 -15.58 19.35 -1.30
N ASP A 152 -15.50 20.14 -2.37
CA ASP A 152 -16.08 19.87 -3.70
C ASP A 152 -15.46 18.65 -4.41
N LYS A 153 -14.23 18.27 -4.05
CA LYS A 153 -13.53 17.11 -4.61
C LYS A 153 -13.71 15.83 -3.81
N ARG A 154 -14.31 15.89 -2.61
CA ARG A 154 -14.47 14.71 -1.74
C ARG A 154 -15.34 13.64 -2.39
N LYS A 155 -16.48 14.03 -2.97
CA LYS A 155 -17.40 13.10 -3.63
C LYS A 155 -16.76 12.43 -4.84
N SER A 156 -16.16 13.20 -5.75
CA SER A 156 -15.48 12.61 -6.91
C SER A 156 -14.31 11.70 -6.52
N THR A 157 -13.61 12.01 -5.42
CA THR A 157 -12.54 11.15 -4.89
C THR A 157 -13.10 9.86 -4.29
N GLN A 158 -14.23 9.95 -3.57
CA GLN A 158 -14.94 8.79 -3.03
C GLN A 158 -15.47 7.87 -4.13
N ASP A 159 -16.11 8.43 -5.17
CA ASP A 159 -16.59 7.66 -6.31
C ASP A 159 -15.41 6.90 -6.96
N ALA A 160 -14.28 7.60 -7.22
CA ALA A 160 -13.07 6.97 -7.74
C ALA A 160 -12.47 5.91 -6.79
N SER A 161 -12.54 6.14 -5.47
CA SER A 161 -12.09 5.22 -4.43
C SER A 161 -12.90 3.92 -4.43
N GLN A 162 -14.22 4.02 -4.57
CA GLN A 162 -15.15 2.89 -4.69
C GLN A 162 -14.89 2.12 -5.99
N ASP A 163 -14.76 2.82 -7.12
CA ASP A 163 -14.53 2.22 -8.43
C ASP A 163 -13.17 1.51 -8.51
N ALA A 164 -12.14 2.06 -7.86
CA ALA A 164 -10.78 1.51 -7.88
C ALA A 164 -10.53 0.45 -6.79
N GLY A 165 -11.24 0.54 -5.65
CA GLY A 165 -10.96 -0.27 -4.47
C GLY A 165 -9.69 0.15 -3.71
N PHE A 166 -9.46 1.47 -3.64
CA PHE A 166 -8.52 2.10 -2.71
C PHE A 166 -9.29 2.80 -1.58
N SER A 167 -8.62 3.18 -0.49
CA SER A 167 -9.21 3.99 0.58
C SER A 167 -8.48 5.33 0.72
N PHE A 168 -9.14 6.34 1.27
CA PHE A 168 -8.49 7.62 1.55
C PHE A 168 -8.93 8.25 2.86
N SER A 169 -8.08 9.13 3.38
CA SER A 169 -8.38 9.99 4.52
C SER A 169 -7.89 11.41 4.26
N ILE A 170 -8.33 12.36 5.09
CA ILE A 170 -7.80 13.73 5.09
C ILE A 170 -7.20 13.99 6.46
N SER A 171 -5.88 14.17 6.51
CA SER A 171 -5.16 14.39 7.76
C SER A 171 -3.87 15.15 7.50
N ARG A 172 -3.48 16.03 8.43
CA ARG A 172 -2.18 16.70 8.39
C ARG A 172 -1.03 15.68 8.46
N PHE A 173 -1.20 14.57 9.17
CA PHE A 173 -0.19 13.52 9.34
C PHE A 173 -0.68 12.18 8.80
N THR A 174 0.25 11.37 8.29
CA THR A 174 -0.02 9.97 7.93
C THR A 174 -0.22 9.13 9.20
N SER A 175 -0.58 7.86 9.02
CA SER A 175 -0.79 6.89 10.09
C SER A 175 -0.29 5.54 9.57
N ASP A 176 -0.23 4.53 10.44
CA ASP A 176 0.34 3.22 10.09
C ASP A 176 -0.41 2.46 8.98
N HIS A 177 -1.63 2.88 8.64
CA HIS A 177 -2.41 2.27 7.56
C HIS A 177 -2.22 2.95 6.21
N HIS A 178 -1.69 4.17 6.18
CA HIS A 178 -1.45 4.87 4.93
C HIS A 178 -0.30 4.23 4.16
N THR A 179 -0.42 4.20 2.84
CA THR A 179 0.65 3.74 1.95
C THR A 179 1.13 4.86 1.03
N HIS A 180 0.27 5.85 0.78
CA HIS A 180 0.58 7.01 -0.03
C HIS A 180 0.20 8.30 0.70
N PHE A 181 0.95 9.37 0.45
CA PHE A 181 0.67 10.70 0.98
C PHE A 181 0.70 11.74 -0.13
N LEU A 182 -0.35 12.56 -0.18
CA LEU A 182 -0.50 13.66 -1.11
C LEU A 182 -0.44 15.00 -0.33
N PRO A 183 0.77 15.53 -0.09
CA PRO A 183 0.94 16.80 0.60
C PRO A 183 0.66 17.98 -0.32
N THR A 184 -0.01 19.00 0.24
CA THR A 184 -0.31 20.27 -0.41
C THR A 184 -0.07 21.40 0.60
N PRO A 185 0.95 22.26 0.40
CA PRO A 185 2.03 22.13 -0.59
C PRO A 185 3.03 21.01 -0.22
N LEU A 186 3.76 20.50 -1.21
CA LEU A 186 4.86 19.55 -0.99
C LEU A 186 6.10 20.36 -0.58
N THR A 187 6.31 20.53 0.72
CA THR A 187 7.45 21.24 1.33
C THR A 187 7.97 20.49 2.56
N LEU A 188 9.28 20.59 2.81
CA LEU A 188 9.94 19.88 3.91
C LEU A 188 9.42 20.36 5.27
N THR A 189 8.42 19.65 5.80
CA THR A 189 7.69 19.95 7.04
C THR A 189 7.57 18.69 7.89
N LEU A 190 7.17 18.82 9.16
CA LEU A 190 7.00 17.66 10.06
C LEU A 190 6.12 16.53 9.47
N PRO A 191 4.95 16.79 8.85
CA PRO A 191 4.20 15.76 8.15
C PRO A 191 4.98 14.98 7.10
N ILE A 192 5.82 15.68 6.34
CA ILE A 192 6.64 15.08 5.27
C ILE A 192 7.78 14.27 5.89
N GLY A 193 8.45 14.81 6.90
CA GLY A 193 9.48 14.07 7.65
C GLY A 193 8.92 12.78 8.25
N TYR A 194 7.73 12.85 8.85
CA TYR A 194 7.03 11.70 9.41
C TYR A 194 6.70 10.64 8.35
N ALA A 195 6.09 11.06 7.24
CA ALA A 195 5.80 10.18 6.11
C ALA A 195 7.07 9.53 5.53
N LEU A 196 8.17 10.28 5.39
CA LEU A 196 9.47 9.77 4.91
C LEU A 196 10.03 8.67 5.82
N VAL A 197 10.05 8.89 7.13
CA VAL A 197 10.58 7.90 8.10
C VAL A 197 9.70 6.65 8.16
N LYS A 198 8.39 6.82 8.05
CA LYS A 198 7.42 5.72 7.96
C LYS A 198 7.44 5.00 6.61
N ASN A 199 8.32 5.40 5.68
CA ASN A 199 8.47 4.80 4.36
C ASN A 199 7.20 4.92 3.49
N ILE A 200 6.43 5.98 3.69
CA ILE A 200 5.21 6.29 2.94
C ILE A 200 5.60 6.88 1.58
N GLN A 201 4.91 6.46 0.52
CA GLN A 201 5.16 6.96 -0.82
C GLN A 201 4.50 8.34 -1.03
N PHE A 202 5.25 9.32 -1.53
CA PHE A 202 4.68 10.60 -1.95
C PHE A 202 4.06 10.50 -3.33
N ILE A 203 2.86 11.06 -3.49
CA ILE A 203 2.15 11.13 -4.76
C ILE A 203 1.73 12.57 -5.08
N THR A 204 1.45 12.83 -6.35
CA THR A 204 0.97 14.13 -6.84
C THR A 204 -0.50 14.07 -7.25
N HIS A 205 -1.09 15.24 -7.50
CA HIS A 205 -2.41 15.31 -8.12
C HIS A 205 -2.41 14.66 -9.51
N THR A 206 -1.37 14.87 -10.31
CA THR A 206 -1.20 14.23 -11.63
C THR A 206 -1.16 12.70 -11.52
N TRP A 207 -0.49 12.16 -10.50
CA TRP A 207 -0.52 10.72 -10.24
C TRP A 207 -1.95 10.22 -9.99
N LEU A 208 -2.71 10.94 -9.17
CA LEU A 208 -4.10 10.59 -8.88
C LEU A 208 -4.98 10.69 -10.14
N GLU A 209 -4.77 11.69 -10.99
CA GLU A 209 -5.48 11.82 -12.28
C GLU A 209 -5.15 10.66 -13.23
N LEU A 210 -3.87 10.26 -13.32
CA LEU A 210 -3.46 9.10 -14.11
C LEU A 210 -4.05 7.80 -13.57
N LEU A 211 -4.15 7.65 -12.24
CA LEU A 211 -4.85 6.54 -11.61
C LEU A 211 -6.32 6.53 -12.03
N VAL A 212 -7.00 7.67 -11.89
CA VAL A 212 -8.43 7.82 -12.24
C VAL A 212 -8.68 7.54 -13.72
N GLU A 213 -7.80 7.99 -14.62
CA GLU A 213 -7.92 7.68 -16.05
C GLU A 213 -7.62 6.20 -16.34
N ALA A 214 -6.67 5.59 -15.65
CA ALA A 214 -6.34 4.17 -15.83
C ALA A 214 -7.45 3.22 -15.36
N ILE A 215 -8.25 3.61 -14.36
CA ILE A 215 -9.42 2.86 -13.87
C ILE A 215 -10.69 3.16 -14.68
N ARG A 216 -10.70 4.23 -15.48
CA ARG A 216 -11.85 4.61 -16.28
C ARG A 216 -12.23 3.50 -17.25
N ILE A 217 -13.53 3.22 -17.31
CA ILE A 217 -14.07 2.09 -18.07
C ILE A 217 -14.33 2.52 -19.50
N ASP A 218 -13.70 1.83 -20.46
CA ASP A 218 -14.03 1.98 -21.87
C ASP A 218 -15.19 1.07 -22.23
N THR A 219 -16.39 1.66 -22.38
CA THR A 219 -17.58 0.91 -22.77
C THR A 219 -17.40 0.35 -24.19
N PRO A 220 -17.64 -0.95 -24.43
CA PRO A 220 -17.48 -1.54 -25.75
C PRO A 220 -18.43 -0.88 -26.75
N LYS A 221 -17.90 -0.32 -27.86
CA LYS A 221 -18.70 0.33 -28.92
C LYS A 221 -19.72 -0.60 -29.59
N LYS A 222 -19.58 -1.92 -29.45
CA LYS A 222 -20.52 -2.93 -29.96
C LYS A 222 -20.84 -3.94 -28.85
N LYS A 223 -22.12 -4.05 -28.48
CA LYS A 223 -22.59 -5.14 -27.62
C LYS A 223 -22.46 -6.45 -28.40
N LYS A 224 -21.57 -7.35 -27.96
CA LYS A 224 -21.57 -8.74 -28.46
C LYS A 224 -22.93 -9.35 -28.09
N ARG A 225 -23.55 -10.08 -29.02
CA ARG A 225 -24.81 -10.79 -28.73
C ARG A 225 -24.58 -11.72 -27.55
N THR A 226 -25.43 -11.63 -26.53
CA THR A 226 -25.44 -12.57 -25.40
C THR A 226 -25.66 -13.98 -25.97
N PRO A 227 -24.70 -14.90 -25.85
CA PRO A 227 -24.92 -16.28 -26.26
C PRO A 227 -26.06 -16.87 -25.42
N GLN A 228 -27.13 -17.32 -26.08
CA GLN A 228 -28.17 -18.08 -25.43
C GLN A 228 -27.67 -19.51 -25.20
N ALA A 229 -27.65 -19.92 -23.93
CA ALA A 229 -27.38 -21.30 -23.57
C ALA A 229 -28.57 -22.18 -23.94
N SER A 230 -28.35 -23.24 -24.71
CA SER A 230 -29.34 -24.32 -24.87
C SER A 230 -29.22 -25.30 -23.71
N LYS A 231 -30.36 -25.81 -23.21
CA LYS A 231 -30.40 -26.86 -22.18
C LYS A 231 -29.74 -28.14 -22.71
N LYS A 232 -28.85 -28.74 -21.92
CA LYS A 232 -28.22 -30.01 -22.28
C LYS A 232 -29.14 -31.19 -21.91
N ALA A 233 -29.06 -32.29 -22.66
CA ALA A 233 -29.96 -33.44 -22.50
C ALA A 233 -29.90 -34.12 -21.11
N VAL A 234 -28.79 -33.95 -20.37
CA VAL A 234 -28.51 -34.56 -19.07
C VAL A 234 -28.59 -33.56 -17.91
N GLU A 235 -29.01 -32.32 -18.18
CA GLU A 235 -29.10 -31.21 -17.23
C GLU A 235 -30.54 -31.08 -16.73
N ASP A 236 -30.74 -31.00 -15.42
CA ASP A 236 -32.05 -30.68 -14.85
C ASP A 236 -32.41 -29.19 -15.05
N GLU A 237 -33.65 -28.80 -14.72
CA GLU A 237 -34.12 -27.43 -14.94
C GLU A 237 -33.43 -26.41 -14.02
N GLN A 238 -33.06 -26.80 -12.81
CA GLN A 238 -32.42 -25.92 -11.83
C GLN A 238 -30.99 -25.58 -12.27
N VAL A 239 -30.20 -26.58 -12.63
CA VAL A 239 -28.84 -26.43 -13.14
C VAL A 239 -28.82 -25.61 -14.43
N TYR A 240 -29.81 -25.82 -15.31
CA TYR A 240 -29.98 -25.04 -16.54
C TYR A 240 -30.24 -23.55 -16.28
N GLN A 241 -31.17 -23.23 -15.38
CA GLN A 241 -31.50 -21.84 -15.04
C GLN A 241 -30.32 -21.13 -14.37
N GLN A 242 -29.62 -21.79 -13.46
CA GLN A 242 -28.42 -21.26 -12.83
C GLN A 242 -27.31 -20.99 -13.86
N ARG A 243 -27.05 -21.92 -14.78
CA ARG A 243 -26.08 -21.70 -15.87
C ARG A 243 -26.46 -20.49 -16.73
N CYS A 244 -27.75 -20.31 -17.03
CA CYS A 244 -28.24 -19.13 -17.74
C CYS A 244 -28.03 -17.84 -16.94
N GLN A 245 -28.24 -17.85 -15.62
CA GLN A 245 -27.99 -16.70 -14.75
C GLN A 245 -26.51 -16.32 -14.69
N VAL A 246 -25.60 -17.30 -14.58
CA VAL A 246 -24.15 -17.07 -14.57
C VAL A 246 -23.68 -16.49 -15.90
N ILE A 247 -24.12 -17.08 -17.02
CA ILE A 247 -23.83 -16.54 -18.36
C ILE A 247 -24.38 -15.13 -18.50
N THR A 248 -25.56 -14.86 -17.97
CA THR A 248 -26.16 -13.52 -17.99
C THR A 248 -25.34 -12.53 -17.17
N SER A 249 -24.95 -12.88 -15.95
CA SER A 249 -24.12 -12.06 -15.06
C SER A 249 -22.75 -11.75 -15.69
N LEU A 250 -22.09 -12.77 -16.25
CA LEU A 250 -20.79 -12.62 -16.92
C LEU A 250 -20.90 -11.77 -18.19
N ASN A 251 -21.96 -11.94 -18.99
CA ASN A 251 -22.18 -11.08 -20.15
C ASN A 251 -22.53 -9.64 -19.77
N GLN A 252 -23.34 -9.44 -18.72
CA GLN A 252 -23.64 -8.11 -18.20
C GLN A 252 -22.38 -7.43 -17.67
N SER A 253 -21.55 -8.17 -16.93
CA SER A 253 -20.25 -7.73 -16.43
C SER A 253 -19.29 -7.36 -17.57
N ALA A 254 -19.13 -8.24 -18.56
CA ALA A 254 -18.30 -7.96 -19.75
C ALA A 254 -18.83 -6.78 -20.58
N ALA A 255 -20.16 -6.60 -20.65
CA ALA A 255 -20.78 -5.47 -21.33
C ALA A 255 -20.51 -4.12 -20.65
N LYS A 256 -20.13 -4.11 -19.36
CA LYS A 256 -19.67 -2.88 -18.68
C LYS A 256 -18.36 -2.37 -19.28
N GLY A 257 -17.55 -3.22 -19.92
CA GLY A 257 -16.25 -2.84 -20.49
C GLY A 257 -15.08 -3.13 -19.56
N PHE A 258 -13.87 -2.79 -20.01
CA PHE A 258 -12.63 -2.95 -19.25
C PHE A 258 -11.95 -1.60 -19.15
N SER A 259 -11.26 -1.34 -18.04
CA SER A 259 -10.29 -0.25 -17.96
C SER A 259 -8.92 -0.66 -18.51
N ASN A 260 -8.05 0.33 -18.73
CA ASN A 260 -6.65 0.08 -19.10
C ASN A 260 -5.92 -0.71 -18.01
N LEU A 261 -6.19 -0.44 -16.73
CA LEU A 261 -5.59 -1.14 -15.60
C LEU A 261 -6.05 -2.60 -15.48
N GLU A 262 -7.28 -2.90 -15.88
CA GLU A 262 -7.80 -4.28 -15.96
C GLU A 262 -7.17 -5.08 -17.10
N LYS A 263 -6.57 -4.43 -18.11
CA LYS A 263 -5.95 -5.10 -19.26
C LYS A 263 -4.47 -5.40 -19.04
N ASP A 264 -3.72 -4.47 -18.45
CA ASP A 264 -2.30 -4.63 -18.19
C ASP A 264 -1.88 -3.94 -16.89
N PHE A 265 -1.83 -4.71 -15.79
CA PHE A 265 -1.36 -4.19 -14.50
C PHE A 265 0.15 -3.95 -14.50
N LYS A 266 0.96 -4.45 -15.44
CA LYS A 266 2.41 -4.14 -15.46
C LYS A 266 2.67 -2.65 -15.71
N ASN A 267 1.70 -1.91 -16.27
CA ASN A 267 1.76 -0.46 -16.34
C ASN A 267 1.50 0.24 -14.99
N TRP A 268 0.98 -0.46 -13.97
CA TRP A 268 0.92 0.02 -12.59
C TRP A 268 2.30 0.33 -12.04
N GLY A 269 3.29 -0.55 -12.26
CA GLY A 269 4.68 -0.28 -11.86
C GLY A 269 5.24 1.00 -12.49
N LYS A 270 4.73 1.40 -13.67
CA LYS A 270 5.06 2.67 -14.33
C LYS A 270 4.27 3.87 -13.79
N LEU A 271 3.09 3.66 -13.19
CA LEU A 271 2.34 4.66 -12.42
C LEU A 271 3.01 4.87 -11.05
N VAL A 272 3.49 3.81 -10.41
CA VAL A 272 4.17 3.84 -9.09
C VAL A 272 5.50 4.58 -9.15
N LEU A 273 6.23 4.47 -10.25
CA LEU A 273 7.41 5.30 -10.44
C LEU A 273 6.95 6.74 -10.68
N PHE A 274 7.45 7.66 -9.87
CA PHE A 274 7.35 9.10 -10.05
C PHE A 274 7.98 9.44 -11.41
N LYS A 275 7.25 9.23 -12.50
CA LYS A 275 7.71 9.56 -13.83
C LYS A 275 7.70 11.07 -13.89
N GLU A 276 8.91 11.64 -13.96
CA GLU A 276 9.14 12.95 -14.55
C GLU A 276 8.16 13.13 -15.71
N LYS A 277 7.13 13.97 -15.53
CA LYS A 277 6.65 14.91 -16.54
C LYS A 277 5.37 15.59 -16.07
N GLU A 278 5.52 16.90 -15.95
CA GLU A 278 4.49 17.93 -15.77
C GLU A 278 3.80 18.00 -14.40
N GLY A 279 3.91 19.17 -13.75
CA GLY A 279 3.14 19.53 -12.57
C GLY A 279 3.89 19.49 -11.23
N MET A 280 5.15 19.05 -11.17
CA MET A 280 5.91 19.13 -9.92
C MET A 280 6.27 20.59 -9.61
N PRO A 281 5.97 21.10 -8.39
CA PRO A 281 6.39 22.44 -7.99
C PRO A 281 7.91 22.64 -8.17
N GLU A 282 8.32 23.81 -8.64
CA GLU A 282 9.72 24.16 -8.94
C GLU A 282 10.66 23.85 -7.76
N ALA A 283 10.17 24.05 -6.54
CA ALA A 283 10.88 23.83 -5.28
C ALA A 283 11.39 22.39 -5.08
N LEU A 284 10.92 21.42 -5.88
CA LEU A 284 11.19 20.00 -5.69
C LEU A 284 11.91 19.35 -6.86
N LYS A 285 12.22 20.12 -7.92
CA LYS A 285 12.98 19.59 -9.05
C LYS A 285 14.33 19.01 -8.63
N SER A 286 14.97 19.58 -7.62
CA SER A 286 16.22 19.04 -7.05
C SER A 286 16.02 17.71 -6.34
N TRP A 287 14.83 17.42 -5.82
CA TRP A 287 14.51 16.13 -5.20
C TRP A 287 14.23 15.04 -6.24
N LEU A 288 13.85 15.40 -7.48
CA LEU A 288 13.72 14.43 -8.58
C LEU A 288 15.07 13.84 -9.00
N GLN A 289 16.14 14.63 -8.87
CA GLN A 289 17.50 14.22 -9.19
C GLN A 289 18.06 13.24 -8.14
N ASP A 290 17.40 13.11 -6.99
CA ASP A 290 17.76 12.20 -5.91
C ASP A 290 16.56 11.31 -5.52
N PRO A 291 16.48 10.10 -6.10
CA PRO A 291 15.40 9.15 -5.81
C PRO A 291 15.23 8.85 -4.33
N LEU A 292 16.27 9.00 -3.50
CA LEU A 292 16.17 8.73 -2.08
C LEU A 292 15.21 9.73 -1.42
N LYS A 293 15.14 11.00 -1.85
CA LYS A 293 14.35 12.07 -1.20
C LYS A 293 12.84 11.94 -1.32
N LEU A 294 12.34 11.26 -2.36
CA LEU A 294 10.90 11.14 -2.63
C LEU A 294 10.39 9.71 -2.55
N ASN A 295 11.26 8.72 -2.75
CA ASN A 295 10.85 7.33 -2.70
C ASN A 295 11.00 6.75 -1.29
N PRO A 296 10.18 5.73 -0.97
CA PRO A 296 10.41 4.87 0.18
C PRO A 296 11.89 4.41 0.23
N ASN A 297 12.58 4.74 1.32
CA ASN A 297 13.94 4.29 1.61
C ASN A 297 13.95 3.55 2.96
N PRO A 298 14.17 2.22 2.98
CA PRO A 298 14.21 1.42 4.19
C PRO A 298 15.20 1.91 5.25
N ALA A 299 16.32 2.55 4.83
CA ALA A 299 17.34 3.06 5.75
C ALA A 299 16.79 4.13 6.70
N ARG A 300 15.69 4.81 6.35
CA ARG A 300 15.08 5.83 7.21
C ARG A 300 14.48 5.27 8.50
N LYS A 301 14.06 4.00 8.51
CA LYS A 301 13.47 3.34 9.69
C LYS A 301 14.47 3.14 10.83
N GLU A 302 15.75 3.11 10.50
CA GLU A 302 16.85 2.90 11.44
C GLU A 302 17.77 4.12 11.50
N LEU A 303 17.38 5.24 10.86
CA LEU A 303 18.21 6.44 10.75
C LEU A 303 18.67 6.98 12.12
N PHE A 304 17.86 6.77 13.15
CA PHE A 304 18.09 7.28 14.49
C PHE A 304 18.39 6.18 15.53
N ALA A 305 18.64 4.94 15.10
CA ALA A 305 18.79 3.78 16.00
C ALA A 305 19.84 3.94 17.11
N ASP A 306 20.87 4.76 16.88
CA ASP A 306 21.96 5.04 17.82
C ASP A 306 21.92 6.47 18.38
N LEU A 307 20.80 7.18 18.23
CA LEU A 307 20.57 8.51 18.80
C LEU A 307 19.72 8.43 20.08
N SER A 308 20.15 9.17 21.10
CA SER A 308 19.32 9.59 22.24
C SER A 308 19.02 11.08 22.08
N VAL A 309 17.75 11.46 22.15
CA VAL A 309 17.28 12.83 21.95
C VAL A 309 16.62 13.36 23.21
N ILE A 310 16.98 14.57 23.60
CA ILE A 310 16.17 15.38 24.51
C ILE A 310 15.45 16.40 23.65
N LEU A 311 14.12 16.41 23.70
CA LEU A 311 13.31 17.43 23.05
C LEU A 311 12.81 18.41 24.09
N LEU A 312 13.25 19.67 23.97
CA LEU A 312 12.72 20.79 24.72
C LEU A 312 11.56 21.40 23.95
N ALA A 313 10.37 21.33 24.53
CA ALA A 313 9.12 21.74 23.91
C ALA A 313 8.39 22.77 24.77
N ASN A 314 7.53 23.56 24.13
CA ASN A 314 6.57 24.37 24.84
C ASN A 314 5.28 23.54 25.00
N GLU A 315 4.82 23.40 26.24
CA GLU A 315 3.61 22.65 26.61
C GLU A 315 2.34 23.15 25.91
N LYS A 316 2.33 24.41 25.45
CA LYS A 316 1.20 25.03 24.75
C LYS A 316 1.18 24.78 23.23
N ASN A 317 2.19 24.11 22.68
CA ASN A 317 2.27 23.85 21.24
C ASN A 317 2.38 22.35 20.98
N ASP A 318 1.41 21.79 20.25
CA ASP A 318 1.31 20.35 19.93
C ASP A 318 2.39 19.83 18.95
N ASP A 319 3.26 20.70 18.42
CA ASP A 319 4.28 20.31 17.45
C ASP A 319 5.37 19.37 18.02
N TYR A 320 5.43 19.14 19.34
CA TYR A 320 6.40 18.19 19.93
C TYR A 320 6.04 16.73 19.69
N SER A 321 4.74 16.38 19.67
CA SER A 321 4.28 15.01 19.49
C SER A 321 4.72 14.42 18.13
N PRO A 322 4.57 15.14 17.00
CA PRO A 322 5.11 14.69 15.72
C PRO A 322 6.63 14.47 15.72
N ILE A 323 7.41 15.31 16.42
CA ILE A 323 8.87 15.15 16.50
C ILE A 323 9.21 13.87 17.27
N GLU A 324 8.54 13.65 18.40
CA GLU A 324 8.68 12.45 19.21
C GLU A 324 8.39 11.18 18.40
N GLU A 325 7.29 11.18 17.65
CA GLU A 325 6.94 10.04 16.81
C GLU A 325 7.92 9.83 15.64
N ILE A 326 8.44 10.90 15.02
CA ILE A 326 9.47 10.83 13.98
C ILE A 326 10.72 10.12 14.51
N ILE A 327 11.23 10.56 15.66
CA ILE A 327 12.45 9.97 16.24
C ILE A 327 12.23 8.50 16.57
N ARG A 328 11.10 8.16 17.21
CA ARG A 328 10.75 6.76 17.51
C ARG A 328 10.58 5.90 16.26
N ALA A 329 9.96 6.44 15.22
CA ALA A 329 9.77 5.73 13.95
C ALA A 329 11.10 5.45 13.22
N GLY A 330 12.12 6.29 13.45
CA GLY A 330 13.50 6.07 13.00
C GLY A 330 14.33 5.23 13.98
N SER A 331 13.69 4.54 14.93
CA SER A 331 14.31 3.70 15.96
C SER A 331 15.13 4.45 17.02
N GLY A 332 14.99 5.78 17.12
CA GLY A 332 15.69 6.58 18.13
C GLY A 332 15.02 6.60 19.49
N GLN A 333 15.80 6.94 20.52
CA GLN A 333 15.31 7.19 21.86
C GLN A 333 15.05 8.68 22.04
N ILE A 334 13.93 9.04 22.67
CA ILE A 334 13.58 10.44 22.91
C ILE A 334 12.89 10.61 24.27
N VAL A 335 13.26 11.68 24.97
CA VAL A 335 12.56 12.18 26.16
C VAL A 335 12.14 13.62 25.90
N VAL A 336 10.88 13.93 26.16
CA VAL A 336 10.31 15.26 25.97
C VAL A 336 10.26 15.97 27.32
N HIS A 337 10.76 17.21 27.35
CA HIS A 337 10.66 18.11 28.49
C HIS A 337 9.90 19.37 28.09
N THR A 338 8.72 19.56 28.67
CA THR A 338 7.84 20.71 28.43
C THR A 338 8.03 21.84 29.43
N SER A 339 8.63 21.53 30.57
CA SER A 339 9.03 22.49 31.61
C SER A 339 10.47 22.21 32.00
N LEU A 340 11.34 23.19 31.85
CA LEU A 340 12.67 23.17 32.45
C LEU A 340 12.64 24.05 33.71
N PRO A 341 13.14 23.56 34.86
CA PRO A 341 13.52 24.45 35.94
C PRO A 341 14.76 25.21 35.46
N LEU A 342 14.54 26.31 34.75
CA LEU A 342 15.62 27.19 34.29
C LEU A 342 16.19 27.90 35.52
N ASP A 343 17.31 27.39 36.02
CA ASP A 343 18.09 28.08 37.04
C ASP A 343 19.03 29.06 36.34
N GLU A 344 18.66 30.35 36.33
CA GLU A 344 19.46 31.41 35.68
C GLU A 344 20.90 31.51 36.23
N SER A 345 21.19 30.91 37.38
CA SER A 345 22.54 30.87 37.96
C SER A 345 23.47 29.83 37.32
N LEU A 346 22.94 28.87 36.54
CA LEU A 346 23.70 27.79 35.92
C LEU A 346 23.76 27.92 34.39
N PRO A 347 24.90 27.59 33.75
CA PRO A 347 24.96 27.49 32.29
C PRO A 347 23.96 26.46 31.75
N PHE A 348 23.23 26.80 30.68
CA PHE A 348 22.20 25.95 30.07
C PHE A 348 22.66 24.49 29.84
N ARG A 349 23.88 24.28 29.32
CA ARG A 349 24.44 22.93 29.12
C ARG A 349 24.56 22.10 30.40
N GLN A 350 24.83 22.72 31.55
CA GLN A 350 24.90 22.01 32.84
C GLN A 350 23.50 21.61 33.32
N GLN A 351 22.50 22.45 33.10
CA GLN A 351 21.10 22.16 33.47
C GLN A 351 20.56 20.95 32.68
N VAL A 352 20.88 20.88 31.38
CA VAL A 352 20.42 19.79 30.51
C VAL A 352 21.23 18.49 30.69
N LYS A 353 22.47 18.57 31.19
CA LYS A 353 23.35 17.40 31.38
C LYS A 353 22.72 16.30 32.25
N ASN A 354 21.91 16.67 33.23
CA ASN A 354 21.28 15.72 34.15
C ASN A 354 19.95 15.14 33.63
N LEU A 355 19.46 15.63 32.49
CA LEU A 355 18.21 15.18 31.88
C LEU A 355 18.41 14.01 30.92
N TRP A 356 19.67 13.67 30.60
CA TRP A 356 19.97 12.52 29.74
C TRP A 356 19.55 11.21 30.43
N PRO A 357 18.91 10.28 29.70
CA PRO A 357 18.61 8.96 30.24
C PRO A 357 19.87 8.28 30.78
N GLN A 358 19.82 7.78 32.02
CA GLN A 358 20.97 7.14 32.68
C GLN A 358 21.42 5.84 31.99
N THR A 359 20.56 5.21 31.18
CA THR A 359 20.81 3.95 30.47
C THR A 359 20.85 4.13 28.95
N SER A 360 21.58 5.15 28.47
CA SER A 360 21.74 5.38 27.04
C SER A 360 22.83 4.45 26.47
N HIS A 361 22.41 3.37 25.82
CA HIS A 361 23.29 2.58 24.93
C HIS A 361 23.54 3.29 23.58
N SER A 362 23.02 4.51 23.41
CA SER A 362 23.13 5.32 22.20
C SER A 362 24.53 5.90 22.05
N VAL A 363 25.00 5.98 20.81
CA VAL A 363 26.33 6.51 20.45
C VAL A 363 26.31 8.04 20.42
N TYR A 364 25.16 8.63 20.08
CA TYR A 364 25.01 10.08 19.92
C TYR A 364 23.91 10.64 20.81
N ARG A 365 24.15 11.84 21.34
CA ARG A 365 23.20 12.58 22.19
C ARG A 365 22.85 13.90 21.53
N ILE A 366 21.58 14.08 21.18
CA ILE A 366 21.09 15.25 20.44
C ILE A 366 20.14 16.07 21.30
N LEU A 367 20.51 17.31 21.59
CA LEU A 367 19.61 18.24 22.23
C LEU A 367 18.80 18.97 21.15
N MET A 368 17.49 18.88 21.21
CA MET A 368 16.58 19.52 20.26
C MET A 368 15.67 20.53 20.96
N GLY A 369 15.37 21.63 20.28
CA GLY A 369 14.40 22.62 20.73
C GLY A 369 13.36 22.92 19.65
N THR A 370 12.09 23.09 20.04
CA THR A 370 11.08 23.67 19.15
C THR A 370 11.33 25.17 18.99
N HIS A 371 10.89 25.76 17.87
CA HIS A 371 11.11 27.17 17.56
C HIS A 371 10.61 28.11 18.68
N ASP A 372 9.43 27.81 19.24
CA ASP A 372 8.82 28.63 20.30
C ASP A 372 9.57 28.50 21.62
N PHE A 373 10.11 27.31 21.92
CA PHE A 373 10.95 27.11 23.10
C PHE A 373 12.26 27.92 22.97
N ILE A 374 12.95 27.79 21.84
CA ILE A 374 14.22 28.48 21.56
C ILE A 374 14.03 30.00 21.60
N SER A 375 12.97 30.50 20.96
CA SER A 375 12.69 31.95 20.89
C SER A 375 12.27 32.55 22.24
N SER A 376 11.50 31.81 23.06
CA SER A 376 11.05 32.30 24.37
C SER A 376 12.12 32.25 25.45
N THR A 377 13.15 31.41 25.30
CA THR A 377 14.24 31.23 26.28
C THR A 377 15.56 31.84 25.84
N ASP A 378 15.59 32.51 24.67
CA ASP A 378 16.78 33.03 23.98
C ASP A 378 17.96 32.03 23.92
N CYS A 379 17.62 30.74 23.86
CA CYS A 379 18.58 29.65 23.85
C CYS A 379 19.21 29.52 22.45
N LYS A 380 20.15 30.41 22.13
CA LYS A 380 20.89 30.42 20.85
C LYS A 380 22.14 29.53 20.87
N ASP A 381 22.17 28.48 21.69
CA ASP A 381 23.34 27.57 21.72
C ASP A 381 23.39 26.79 20.39
N PRO A 382 24.49 26.90 19.61
CA PRO A 382 24.62 26.19 18.34
C PRO A 382 24.57 24.66 18.47
N ALA A 383 24.72 24.10 19.67
CA ALA A 383 24.52 22.67 19.92
C ALA A 383 23.04 22.25 19.98
N VAL A 384 22.09 23.18 20.08
CA VAL A 384 20.65 22.87 20.06
C VAL A 384 20.20 22.73 18.61
N ARG A 385 19.76 21.53 18.25
CA ARG A 385 19.20 21.23 16.92
C ARG A 385 17.74 21.66 16.85
N THR A 386 17.35 22.05 15.64
CA THR A 386 16.01 22.53 15.32
C THR A 386 15.22 21.47 14.55
N VAL A 387 13.92 21.73 14.38
CA VAL A 387 13.08 20.95 13.46
C VAL A 387 13.63 20.96 12.04
N HIS A 388 14.26 22.06 11.62
CA HIS A 388 14.86 22.15 10.30
C HIS A 388 16.01 21.15 10.12
N ASP A 389 16.89 21.04 11.12
CA ASP A 389 18.01 20.10 11.10
C ASP A 389 17.54 18.64 11.03
N LEU A 390 16.51 18.29 11.82
CA LEU A 390 15.88 16.98 11.80
C LEU A 390 15.32 16.64 10.41
N LEU A 391 14.57 17.55 9.82
CA LEU A 391 13.96 17.31 8.52
C LEU A 391 15.01 17.17 7.42
N HIS A 392 16.12 17.91 7.50
CA HIS A 392 17.25 17.74 6.59
C HIS A 392 17.96 16.40 6.78
N ALA A 393 18.18 15.96 8.02
CA ALA A 393 18.75 14.64 8.29
C ALA A 393 17.89 13.50 7.70
N ILE A 394 16.56 13.62 7.75
CA ILE A 394 15.63 12.64 7.16
C ILE A 394 15.67 12.70 5.63
N SER A 395 15.62 13.91 5.06
CA SER A 395 15.61 14.13 3.61
C SER A 395 16.89 13.57 2.99
N ASP A 396 18.04 13.94 3.54
CA ASP A 396 19.38 13.56 3.04
C ASP A 396 19.83 12.17 3.53
N VAL A 397 19.04 11.50 4.38
CA VAL A 397 19.36 10.19 5.01
C VAL A 397 20.74 10.24 5.70
N ASP A 398 20.97 11.34 6.40
CA ASP A 398 22.25 11.67 7.02
C ASP A 398 22.04 12.15 8.45
N LYS A 399 22.16 11.22 9.40
CA LYS A 399 22.03 11.52 10.83
C LYS A 399 23.17 12.38 11.36
N PHE A 400 24.32 12.47 10.68
CA PHE A 400 25.43 13.32 11.11
C PHE A 400 25.08 14.80 11.02
N ARG A 401 24.04 15.18 10.27
CA ARG A 401 23.49 16.54 10.34
C ARG A 401 22.89 16.89 11.70
N LEU A 402 22.44 15.88 12.47
CA LEU A 402 21.97 16.09 13.84
C LEU A 402 23.12 16.02 14.84
N ALA A 403 24.09 15.13 14.64
CA ALA A 403 25.22 14.96 15.54
C ALA A 403 26.32 16.00 15.25
N GLU A 404 26.55 16.98 16.15
CA GLU A 404 27.87 17.66 16.13
C GLU A 404 28.98 16.82 16.73
N SER A 405 30.16 17.08 16.22
CA SER A 405 31.35 16.24 16.15
C SER A 405 32.30 16.30 17.36
N THR A 406 31.91 16.78 18.55
CA THR A 406 32.95 17.10 19.57
C THR A 406 32.71 16.76 21.04
N ASP A 407 31.64 16.09 21.44
CA ASP A 407 31.57 15.51 22.80
C ASP A 407 31.37 13.99 22.73
N TYR A 408 32.42 13.34 22.25
CA TYR A 408 32.62 11.89 22.34
C TYR A 408 32.71 11.52 23.83
N HIS A 409 31.58 11.19 24.45
CA HIS A 409 31.59 10.47 25.71
C HIS A 409 31.61 8.99 25.37
N GLU A 410 32.81 8.42 25.23
CA GLU A 410 32.98 6.96 25.23
C GLU A 410 32.24 6.41 26.45
N VAL A 411 31.22 5.59 26.18
CA VAL A 411 30.66 4.72 27.20
C VAL A 411 31.80 3.78 27.59
N VAL A 412 32.36 3.98 28.79
CA VAL A 412 33.22 2.98 29.41
C VAL A 412 32.39 1.70 29.48
N LYS A 413 32.64 0.76 28.56
CA LYS A 413 32.13 -0.60 28.69
C LYS A 413 32.59 -1.06 30.06
N GLY A 414 31.63 -1.27 30.97
CA GLY A 414 31.89 -1.73 32.32
C GLY A 414 32.93 -2.83 32.27
N SER A 415 34.07 -2.58 32.90
CA SER A 415 35.09 -3.60 33.08
C SER A 415 34.42 -4.77 33.78
N GLY A 416 34.33 -5.89 33.08
CA GLY A 416 33.96 -7.16 33.67
C GLY A 416 34.97 -7.49 34.76
N HIS A 417 34.66 -7.06 35.99
CA HIS A 417 35.26 -7.62 37.18
C HIS A 417 34.60 -8.97 37.43
N SER A 418 35.13 -10.02 36.80
CA SER A 418 35.22 -11.32 37.47
C SER A 418 36.69 -11.58 37.76
N ASN A 419 37.16 -11.03 38.88
CA ASN A 419 38.42 -11.44 39.45
C ASN A 419 38.37 -12.93 39.76
N LYS A 420 39.43 -13.62 39.36
CA LYS A 420 39.82 -14.90 39.92
C LYS A 420 39.90 -14.78 41.44
N THR A 421 39.20 -15.66 42.13
CA THR A 421 39.73 -16.56 43.17
C THR A 421 38.80 -17.75 43.27
#